data_AF-A0A1M3NA16-F1
#
_entry.id   AF-A0A1M3NA16-F1
#
_cell.length_a   1.000
_cell.length_b   1.000
_cell.length_c   1.000
_cell.angle_alpha   90.00
_cell.angle_beta   90.00
_cell.angle_gamma   90.00
#
_symmetry.space_group_name_H-M   'P 1'
#
loop_
_entity.id
_entity.type
_entity.pdbx_description
1 polymer ?
#
loop_
_entity_poly.entity_id
_entity_poly.type
_entity_poly.pdbx_seq_one_letter_code
_entity_poly.pdbx_strand_id
1 'polypeptide(L)'
;MRRRTPCRLRRPNAIYLVEPADRFAKLVYLPASPFAEHLAERVADWPGACSLGLHLSGRSKTVKRPRGFFRPDGKMPDEVTIRLECPDGFEDLSDAEWSAKVQDAVLREEARAREERVAAGRRVLGRKAILRAEPTDTPKTVEPRRGLRPHLACLGKARRLRELDALIAFRAERRAAVLRAMRGERDVVFPYGTYRVRAFVFLCAPPPVAAVA
;
A
#
# COMPACT_ATOMS: atom_id res chain seq x y z
N MET A 1 -25.95 25.54 -1.39
CA MET A 1 -24.85 25.03 -2.24
C MET A 1 -23.58 24.85 -1.40
N ARG A 2 -23.27 23.63 -0.93
CA ARG A 2 -22.00 23.35 -0.25
C ARG A 2 -20.91 23.29 -1.32
N ARG A 3 -20.02 24.29 -1.36
CA ARG A 3 -18.83 24.28 -2.20
C ARG A 3 -18.05 23.01 -1.86
N ARG A 4 -17.93 22.08 -2.82
CA ARG A 4 -17.04 20.92 -2.70
C ARG A 4 -15.63 21.50 -2.51
N THR A 5 -15.12 21.47 -1.29
CA THR A 5 -13.71 21.73 -1.04
C THR A 5 -12.93 20.80 -1.96
N PRO A 6 -12.10 21.32 -2.88
CA PRO A 6 -11.32 20.44 -3.74
C PRO A 6 -10.48 19.58 -2.80
N CYS A 7 -10.71 18.27 -2.85
CA CYS A 7 -9.89 17.30 -2.16
C CYS A 7 -8.46 17.61 -2.60
N ARG A 8 -7.65 18.23 -1.72
CA ARG A 8 -6.24 18.48 -2.01
C ARG A 8 -5.70 17.14 -2.46
N LEU A 9 -5.17 17.06 -3.68
CA LEU A 9 -4.64 15.83 -4.26
C LEU A 9 -3.52 15.31 -3.36
N ARG A 10 -3.90 14.55 -2.33
CA ARG A 10 -2.99 13.87 -1.44
C ARG A 10 -2.25 12.91 -2.35
N ARG A 11 -0.96 13.14 -2.52
CA ARG A 11 -0.16 12.26 -3.37
C ARG A 11 -0.19 10.88 -2.72
N PRO A 12 -0.51 9.81 -3.47
CA PRO A 12 -0.43 8.47 -2.94
C PRO A 12 1.02 8.21 -2.52
N ASN A 13 1.20 7.50 -1.40
CA ASN A 13 2.51 6.97 -1.06
C ASN A 13 2.66 5.58 -1.70
N ALA A 14 3.52 5.48 -2.71
CA ALA A 14 3.89 4.21 -3.32
C ALA A 14 5.19 3.72 -2.66
N ILE A 15 5.17 2.49 -2.16
CA ILE A 15 6.27 1.88 -1.42
C ILE A 15 6.73 0.65 -2.20
N TYR A 16 8.02 0.58 -2.52
CA TYR A 16 8.64 -0.61 -3.07
C TYR A 16 8.89 -1.63 -1.96
N LEU A 17 8.38 -2.84 -2.13
CA LEU A 17 8.50 -3.95 -1.19
C LEU A 17 9.59 -4.89 -1.74
N VAL A 18 10.72 -4.98 -1.04
CA VAL A 18 11.95 -5.54 -1.61
C VAL A 18 11.92 -7.06 -1.60
N GLU A 19 11.68 -7.65 -0.45
CA GLU A 19 11.77 -9.09 -0.23
C GLU A 19 10.38 -9.67 0.09
N PRO A 20 10.18 -10.98 -0.11
CA PRO A 20 8.91 -11.66 0.21
C PRO A 20 8.44 -11.38 1.65
N ALA A 21 9.37 -11.37 2.61
CA ALA A 21 9.07 -11.04 4.00
C ALA A 21 8.51 -9.61 4.19
N ASP A 22 8.94 -8.64 3.37
CA ASP A 22 8.45 -7.25 3.41
C ASP A 22 7.02 -7.17 2.87
N ARG A 23 6.73 -7.94 1.82
CA ARG A 23 5.37 -8.06 1.27
C ARG A 23 4.43 -8.70 2.27
N PHE A 24 4.88 -9.77 2.92
CA PHE A 24 4.13 -10.43 3.98
C PHE A 24 3.86 -9.49 5.15
N ALA A 25 4.88 -8.78 5.65
CA ALA A 25 4.70 -7.80 6.72
C ALA A 25 3.72 -6.69 6.32
N LYS A 26 3.77 -6.22 5.07
CA LYS A 26 2.83 -5.21 4.57
C LYS A 26 1.40 -5.75 4.42
N LEU A 27 1.24 -7.02 4.03
CA LEU A 27 -0.04 -7.70 3.96
C LEU A 27 -0.67 -7.79 5.35
N VAL A 28 0.09 -8.23 6.36
CA VAL A 28 -0.39 -8.38 7.76
C VAL A 28 -0.74 -7.02 8.37
N TYR A 29 -0.01 -5.96 8.03
CA TYR A 29 -0.31 -4.60 8.50
C TYR A 29 -1.75 -4.15 8.17
N LEU A 30 -2.31 -4.57 7.03
CA LEU A 30 -3.64 -4.15 6.59
C LEU A 30 -4.78 -4.62 7.53
N PRO A 31 -4.96 -5.94 7.79
CA PRO A 31 -5.94 -6.42 8.76
C PRO A 31 -5.54 -6.08 10.21
N ALA A 32 -4.27 -5.77 10.49
CA ALA A 32 -3.82 -5.42 11.83
C ALA A 32 -4.09 -3.97 12.26
N SER A 33 -4.13 -3.05 11.29
CA SER A 33 -4.31 -1.61 11.56
C SER A 33 -5.52 -1.29 12.46
N PRO A 34 -6.71 -1.89 12.31
CA PRO A 34 -7.86 -1.62 13.17
C PRO A 34 -7.62 -1.78 14.67
N PHE A 35 -6.90 -2.81 15.10
CA PHE A 35 -6.67 -3.06 16.52
C PHE A 35 -5.36 -2.42 17.02
N ALA A 36 -4.36 -2.28 16.15
CA ALA A 36 -3.13 -1.54 16.45
C ALA A 36 -3.42 -0.05 16.73
N GLU A 37 -4.38 0.54 16.02
CA GLU A 37 -4.84 1.93 16.23
C GLU A 37 -5.96 2.04 17.28
N HIS A 38 -6.22 0.97 18.02
CA HIS A 38 -7.25 0.88 19.07
C HIS A 38 -8.67 1.26 18.60
N LEU A 39 -9.01 0.96 17.34
CA LEU A 39 -10.37 1.17 16.83
C LEU A 39 -11.27 0.00 17.24
N ALA A 40 -10.79 -1.22 17.09
CA ALA A 40 -11.48 -2.45 17.45
C ALA A 40 -10.63 -3.30 18.40
N GLU A 41 -11.25 -4.21 19.16
CA GLU A 41 -10.52 -5.13 20.03
C GLU A 41 -9.91 -6.29 19.25
N ARG A 42 -10.65 -6.80 18.27
CA ARG A 42 -10.19 -7.87 17.37
C ARG A 42 -10.46 -7.51 15.92
N VAL A 43 -9.77 -8.16 14.99
CA VAL A 43 -10.05 -8.01 13.56
C VAL A 43 -11.50 -8.39 13.21
N ALA A 44 -12.09 -9.37 13.91
CA ALA A 44 -13.47 -9.78 13.72
C ALA A 44 -14.49 -8.70 14.10
N ASP A 45 -14.12 -7.76 14.98
CA ASP A 45 -15.00 -6.69 15.44
C ASP A 45 -14.97 -5.48 14.50
N TRP A 46 -14.01 -5.42 13.56
CA TRP A 46 -13.85 -4.34 12.58
C TRP A 46 -15.01 -4.31 11.57
N PRO A 47 -15.77 -3.21 11.49
CA PRO A 47 -16.89 -3.11 10.56
C PRO A 47 -16.48 -2.61 9.15
N GLY A 48 -15.23 -2.21 8.97
CA GLY A 48 -14.73 -1.66 7.71
C GLY A 48 -14.27 -2.74 6.72
N ALA A 49 -13.73 -2.30 5.58
CA ALA A 49 -13.18 -3.20 4.59
C ALA A 49 -11.99 -3.99 5.17
N CYS A 50 -11.98 -5.30 4.95
CA CYS A 50 -10.92 -6.22 5.36
C CYS A 50 -10.84 -7.37 4.36
N SER A 51 -9.63 -7.69 3.90
CA SER A 51 -9.37 -8.79 2.95
C SER A 51 -9.10 -10.13 3.66
N LEU A 52 -8.98 -10.16 4.98
CA LEU A 52 -8.55 -11.36 5.73
C LEU A 52 -9.42 -12.59 5.41
N GLY A 53 -10.75 -12.43 5.39
CA GLY A 53 -11.65 -13.54 5.08
C GLY A 53 -11.47 -14.13 3.66
N LEU A 54 -10.97 -13.35 2.70
CA LEU A 54 -10.63 -13.85 1.36
C LEU A 54 -9.29 -14.61 1.39
N HIS A 55 -8.29 -14.09 2.12
CA HIS A 55 -7.03 -14.81 2.30
C HIS A 55 -7.23 -16.17 2.96
N LEU A 56 -8.04 -16.24 4.03
CA LEU A 56 -8.24 -17.47 4.80
C LEU A 56 -9.12 -18.51 4.12
N SER A 57 -10.01 -18.08 3.21
CA SER A 57 -10.93 -19.03 2.55
C SER A 57 -10.49 -19.43 1.15
N GLY A 58 -9.50 -18.76 0.55
CA GLY A 58 -9.10 -18.96 -0.84
C GLY A 58 -10.19 -18.65 -1.87
N ARG A 59 -11.37 -18.18 -1.43
CA ARG A 59 -12.53 -17.96 -2.28
C ARG A 59 -12.37 -16.69 -3.10
N SER A 60 -12.95 -16.72 -4.30
CA SER A 60 -13.15 -15.52 -5.09
C SER A 60 -14.35 -14.72 -4.57
N LYS A 61 -14.35 -13.42 -4.88
CA LYS A 61 -15.44 -12.50 -4.56
C LYS A 61 -15.80 -11.69 -5.79
N THR A 62 -17.06 -11.78 -6.20
CA THR A 62 -17.61 -10.91 -7.24
C THR A 62 -18.06 -9.59 -6.62
N VAL A 63 -17.55 -8.49 -7.16
CA VAL A 63 -17.85 -7.13 -6.71
C VAL A 63 -18.46 -6.36 -7.87
N LYS A 64 -19.63 -5.75 -7.63
CA LYS A 64 -20.29 -4.88 -8.60
C LYS A 64 -19.66 -3.49 -8.58
N ARG A 65 -19.58 -2.87 -9.75
CA ARG A 65 -19.12 -1.49 -9.94
C ARG A 65 -19.94 -0.53 -9.07
N PRO A 66 -19.30 0.18 -8.13
CA PRO A 66 -19.98 1.21 -7.33
C PRO A 66 -20.57 2.31 -8.20
N ARG A 67 -21.81 2.70 -7.91
CA ARG A 67 -22.46 3.85 -8.56
C ARG A 67 -21.80 5.15 -8.07
N GLY A 68 -21.45 6.05 -8.98
CA GLY A 68 -20.97 7.42 -8.67
C GLY A 68 -19.45 7.64 -8.64
N PHE A 69 -18.64 6.57 -8.61
CA PHE A 69 -17.16 6.70 -8.72
C PHE A 69 -16.63 6.55 -10.14
N PHE A 70 -17.37 5.80 -10.97
CA PHE A 70 -16.98 5.48 -12.33
C PHE A 70 -17.87 6.22 -13.33
N ARG A 71 -17.30 6.55 -14.49
CA ARG A 71 -18.06 7.07 -15.62
C ARG A 71 -19.05 5.99 -16.09
N PRO A 72 -20.34 6.32 -16.32
CA PRO A 72 -21.32 5.35 -16.82
C PRO A 72 -20.82 4.62 -18.08
N ASP A 73 -20.36 5.38 -19.08
CA ASP A 73 -19.81 4.87 -20.34
C ASP A 73 -18.28 4.68 -20.30
N GLY A 74 -17.74 4.43 -19.10
CA GLY A 74 -16.31 4.17 -18.91
C GLY A 74 -15.92 2.73 -19.24
N LYS A 75 -14.61 2.48 -19.42
CA LYS A 75 -14.05 1.14 -19.64
C LYS A 75 -14.14 0.18 -18.43
N MET A 76 -14.66 0.63 -17.29
CA MET A 76 -14.73 -0.18 -16.08
C MET A 76 -15.93 -1.13 -16.15
N PRO A 77 -15.73 -2.47 -16.06
CA PRO A 77 -16.81 -3.46 -16.12
C PRO A 77 -17.86 -3.28 -15.03
N ASP A 78 -19.08 -3.78 -15.26
CA ASP A 78 -20.16 -3.73 -14.28
C ASP A 78 -19.94 -4.64 -13.08
N GLU A 79 -19.21 -5.74 -13.25
CA GLU A 79 -18.77 -6.59 -12.18
C GLU A 79 -17.40 -7.20 -12.49
N VAL A 80 -16.66 -7.52 -11.43
CA VAL A 80 -15.38 -8.22 -11.51
C VAL A 80 -15.31 -9.27 -10.41
N THR A 81 -14.84 -10.46 -10.77
CA THR A 81 -14.51 -11.50 -9.81
C THR A 81 -13.04 -11.41 -9.44
N ILE A 82 -12.76 -11.25 -8.15
CA ILE A 82 -11.40 -11.11 -7.63
C ILE A 82 -11.07 -12.34 -6.80
N ARG A 83 -9.93 -12.97 -7.08
CA ARG A 83 -9.29 -13.96 -6.19
C ARG A 83 -8.00 -13.35 -5.65
N LEU A 84 -7.71 -13.61 -4.38
CA LEU A 84 -6.42 -13.21 -3.81
C LEU A 84 -5.45 -14.37 -4.00
N GLU A 85 -4.29 -14.07 -4.55
CA GLU A 85 -3.21 -15.03 -4.78
C GLU A 85 -2.14 -14.89 -3.70
N CYS A 86 -1.40 -15.98 -3.49
CA CYS A 86 -0.21 -15.96 -2.66
C CYS A 86 0.83 -15.02 -3.31
N PRO A 87 1.40 -14.04 -2.58
CA PRO A 87 2.48 -13.21 -3.09
C PRO A 87 3.72 -14.03 -3.45
N ASP A 88 4.55 -13.49 -4.33
CA ASP A 88 5.82 -14.10 -4.72
C ASP A 88 6.79 -14.28 -3.55
N GLY A 89 7.50 -15.42 -3.55
CA GLY A 89 8.39 -15.90 -2.49
C GLY A 89 7.72 -16.73 -1.39
N PHE A 90 6.52 -17.25 -1.66
CA PHE A 90 5.77 -18.17 -0.82
C PHE A 90 5.14 -19.31 -1.63
N GLU A 91 5.67 -19.58 -2.83
CA GLU A 91 5.15 -20.57 -3.78
C GLU A 91 5.26 -22.00 -3.24
N ASP A 92 6.19 -22.25 -2.33
CA ASP A 92 6.39 -23.55 -1.69
C ASP A 92 5.31 -23.90 -0.66
N LEU A 93 4.45 -22.94 -0.29
CA LEU A 93 3.37 -23.16 0.67
C LEU A 93 2.09 -23.59 -0.06
N SER A 94 1.43 -24.63 0.45
CA SER A 94 0.06 -24.94 0.07
C SER A 94 -0.90 -23.82 0.50
N ASP A 95 -2.09 -23.78 -0.13
CA ASP A 95 -3.15 -22.81 0.23
C ASP A 95 -3.50 -22.86 1.74
N ALA A 96 -3.46 -24.06 2.34
CA ALA A 96 -3.74 -24.25 3.76
C ALA A 96 -2.62 -23.70 4.65
N GLU A 97 -1.35 -23.97 4.31
CA GLU A 97 -0.19 -23.45 5.03
C GLU A 97 -0.10 -21.93 4.92
N TRP A 98 -0.38 -21.37 3.74
CA TRP A 98 -0.47 -19.94 3.53
C TRP A 98 -1.56 -19.29 4.39
N SER A 99 -2.76 -19.89 4.39
CA SER A 99 -3.88 -19.40 5.20
C SER A 99 -3.55 -19.42 6.69
N ALA A 100 -2.98 -20.51 7.19
CA ALA A 100 -2.53 -20.63 8.58
C ALA A 100 -1.45 -19.60 8.92
N LYS A 101 -0.45 -19.43 8.04
CA LYS A 101 0.62 -18.43 8.22
C LYS A 101 0.08 -17.01 8.35
N VAL A 102 -0.89 -16.62 7.50
CA VAL A 102 -1.53 -15.29 7.58
C VAL A 102 -2.34 -15.17 8.86
N GLN A 103 -3.14 -16.19 9.22
CA GLN A 103 -3.95 -16.19 10.43
C GLN A 103 -3.09 -16.01 11.69
N ASP A 104 -2.02 -16.80 11.83
CA ASP A 104 -1.12 -16.76 12.97
C ASP A 104 -0.40 -15.42 13.10
N ALA A 105 -0.03 -14.81 11.97
CA ALA A 105 0.57 -13.47 11.99
C ALA A 105 -0.42 -12.40 12.47
N VAL A 106 -1.68 -12.44 12.03
CA VAL A 106 -2.71 -11.49 12.48
C VAL A 106 -3.02 -11.68 13.95
N LEU A 107 -3.14 -12.93 14.43
CA LEU A 107 -3.40 -13.22 15.84
C LEU A 107 -2.26 -12.75 16.75
N ARG A 108 -1.01 -12.88 16.31
CA ARG A 108 0.15 -12.35 17.05
C ARG A 108 0.14 -10.83 17.15
N GLU A 109 -0.16 -10.14 16.05
CA GLU A 109 -0.29 -8.68 16.08
C GLU A 109 -1.48 -8.23 16.94
N GLU A 110 -2.59 -8.97 16.93
CA GLU A 110 -3.76 -8.69 17.78
C GLU A 110 -3.42 -8.84 19.27
N ALA A 111 -2.74 -9.92 19.65
CA ALA A 111 -2.26 -10.14 21.01
C ALA A 111 -1.30 -9.02 21.47
N ARG A 112 -0.32 -8.69 20.64
CA ARG A 112 0.63 -7.60 20.90
C ARG A 112 -0.08 -6.26 21.09
N ALA A 113 -0.99 -5.89 20.17
CA ALA A 113 -1.73 -4.64 20.27
C ALA A 113 -2.62 -4.59 21.52
N ARG A 114 -3.16 -5.74 21.95
CA ARG A 114 -3.91 -5.85 23.20
C ARG A 114 -3.01 -5.62 24.42
N GLU A 115 -1.84 -6.24 24.47
CA GLU A 115 -0.88 -6.06 25.55
C GLU A 115 -0.43 -4.59 25.66
N GLU A 116 -0.02 -3.98 24.54
CA GLU A 116 0.38 -2.57 24.47
C GLU A 116 -0.76 -1.66 24.93
N ARG A 117 -2.00 -1.93 24.51
CA ARG A 117 -3.19 -1.18 24.90
C ARG A 117 -3.47 -1.27 26.41
N VAL A 118 -3.39 -2.48 26.98
CA VAL A 118 -3.63 -2.73 28.41
C VAL A 118 -2.56 -2.05 29.25
N ALA A 119 -1.29 -2.20 28.89
CA ALA A 119 -0.17 -1.55 29.56
C ALA A 119 -0.28 -0.02 29.54
N ALA A 120 -0.78 0.55 28.44
CA ALA A 120 -1.00 1.98 28.30
C ALA A 120 -2.34 2.48 28.90
N GLY A 121 -3.18 1.59 29.46
CA GLY A 121 -4.49 1.95 30.01
C GLY A 121 -5.49 2.49 28.97
N ARG A 122 -5.29 2.16 27.68
CA ARG A 122 -6.11 2.69 26.58
C ARG A 122 -7.35 1.84 26.35
N ARG A 123 -8.42 2.48 25.89
CA ARG A 123 -9.67 1.82 25.47
C ARG A 123 -9.79 1.82 23.96
N VAL A 124 -10.51 0.84 23.42
CA VAL A 124 -10.86 0.82 22.00
C VAL A 124 -12.04 1.75 21.72
N LEU A 125 -12.09 2.32 20.51
CA LEU A 125 -13.21 3.17 20.06
C LEU A 125 -14.53 2.37 19.99
N GLY A 126 -14.48 1.16 19.43
CA GLY A 126 -15.58 0.22 19.34
C GLY A 126 -16.46 0.38 18.09
N ARG A 127 -17.07 -0.73 17.68
CA ARG A 127 -17.85 -0.86 16.42
C ARG A 127 -18.91 0.21 16.23
N LYS A 128 -19.70 0.51 17.27
CA LYS A 128 -20.79 1.50 17.21
C LYS A 128 -20.30 2.91 16.89
N ALA A 129 -19.17 3.31 17.47
CA ALA A 129 -18.58 4.63 17.23
C ALA A 129 -17.92 4.71 15.84
N ILE A 130 -17.27 3.63 15.39
CA ILE A 130 -16.72 3.54 14.02
C ILE A 130 -17.84 3.72 12.98
N LEU A 131 -18.95 3.00 13.12
CA LEU A 131 -20.07 3.08 12.18
C LEU A 131 -20.81 4.42 12.20
N ARG A 132 -20.65 5.22 13.25
CA ARG A 132 -21.22 6.57 13.34
C ARG A 132 -20.39 7.60 12.56
N ALA A 133 -19.12 7.30 12.26
CA ALA A 133 -18.27 8.22 11.53
C ALA A 133 -18.70 8.30 10.06
N GLU A 134 -18.84 9.52 9.54
CA GLU A 134 -19.13 9.72 8.13
C GLU A 134 -17.89 9.39 7.28
N PRO A 135 -18.02 8.61 6.18
CA PRO A 135 -16.87 8.27 5.33
C PRO A 135 -16.15 9.48 4.72
N THR A 136 -16.82 10.63 4.66
CA THR A 136 -16.28 11.89 4.14
C THR A 136 -15.76 12.83 5.23
N ASP A 137 -15.83 12.44 6.50
CA ASP A 137 -15.28 13.24 7.58
C ASP A 137 -13.75 13.29 7.53
N THR A 138 -13.22 14.38 8.05
CA THR A 138 -11.78 14.60 8.18
C THR A 138 -11.48 15.12 9.58
N PRO A 139 -10.31 14.80 10.16
CA PRO A 139 -9.86 15.43 11.39
C PRO A 139 -9.89 16.97 11.27
N LYS A 140 -10.29 17.64 12.35
CA LYS A 140 -10.25 19.11 12.46
C LYS A 140 -8.83 19.63 12.68
N THR A 141 -7.91 18.76 13.09
CA THR A 141 -6.51 19.09 13.35
C THR A 141 -5.71 19.16 12.05
N VAL A 142 -4.66 19.98 12.06
CA VAL A 142 -3.74 20.09 10.92
C VAL A 142 -2.79 18.89 10.92
N GLU A 143 -2.78 18.12 9.83
CA GLU A 143 -1.83 17.02 9.64
C GLU A 143 -0.39 17.56 9.75
N PRO A 144 0.48 16.98 10.62
CA PRO A 144 1.88 17.34 10.70
C PRO A 144 2.55 17.24 9.33
N ARG A 145 3.28 18.29 8.94
CA ARG A 145 3.96 18.35 7.63
C ARG A 145 5.42 17.99 7.78
N ARG A 146 6.03 17.58 6.66
CA ARG A 146 7.48 17.28 6.53
C ARG A 146 7.96 16.07 7.35
N GLY A 147 7.06 15.16 7.72
CA GLY A 147 7.44 13.84 8.22
C GLY A 147 8.09 12.96 7.16
N LEU A 148 8.67 11.84 7.60
CA LEU A 148 9.24 10.82 6.72
C LEU A 148 8.19 10.32 5.71
N ARG A 149 8.61 10.17 4.47
CA ARG A 149 7.82 9.55 3.40
C ARG A 149 8.59 8.33 2.88
N PRO A 150 8.40 7.16 3.51
CA PRO A 150 9.11 5.97 3.09
C PRO A 150 8.65 5.59 1.69
N HIS A 151 9.62 5.34 0.81
CA HIS A 151 9.42 4.84 -0.55
C HIS A 151 9.85 3.38 -0.71
N LEU A 152 10.40 2.80 0.35
CA LEU A 152 10.98 1.47 0.42
C LEU A 152 10.58 0.85 1.75
N ALA A 153 10.15 -0.42 1.72
CA ALA A 153 10.03 -1.25 2.92
C ALA A 153 10.96 -2.45 2.76
N CYS A 154 11.90 -2.57 3.70
CA CYS A 154 12.83 -3.68 3.79
C CYS A 154 13.19 -3.93 5.26
N LEU A 155 12.93 -5.14 5.74
CA LEU A 155 13.21 -5.58 7.11
C LEU A 155 14.73 -5.76 7.31
N GLY A 156 15.43 -6.30 6.31
CA GLY A 156 16.88 -6.52 6.36
C GLY A 156 17.66 -5.21 6.27
N LYS A 157 18.36 -4.81 7.35
CA LYS A 157 19.09 -3.54 7.42
C LYS A 157 20.10 -3.36 6.28
N ALA A 158 20.94 -4.36 6.04
CA ALA A 158 21.98 -4.29 5.00
C ALA A 158 21.37 -4.18 3.60
N ARG A 159 20.33 -4.98 3.32
CA ARG A 159 19.58 -4.92 2.06
C ARG A 159 18.93 -3.55 1.88
N ARG A 160 18.25 -3.06 2.91
CA ARG A 160 17.60 -1.75 2.92
C ARG A 160 18.57 -0.63 2.56
N LEU A 161 19.78 -0.63 3.10
CA LEU A 161 20.79 0.39 2.78
C LEU A 161 21.16 0.36 1.28
N ARG A 162 21.43 -0.82 0.71
CA ARG A 162 21.72 -0.96 -0.72
C ARG A 162 20.58 -0.45 -1.62
N GLU A 163 19.35 -0.79 -1.28
CA GLU A 163 18.17 -0.36 -2.04
C GLU A 163 17.92 1.16 -1.90
N LEU A 164 18.25 1.74 -0.75
CA LEU A 164 18.21 3.20 -0.57
C LEU A 164 19.27 3.89 -1.43
N ASP A 165 20.48 3.36 -1.49
CA ASP A 165 21.55 3.88 -2.34
C ASP A 165 21.15 3.81 -3.81
N ALA A 166 20.59 2.69 -4.26
CA ALA A 166 20.05 2.53 -5.61
C ALA A 166 18.92 3.54 -5.90
N LEU A 167 18.02 3.78 -4.95
CA LEU A 167 16.95 4.78 -5.09
C LEU A 167 17.50 6.21 -5.17
N ILE A 168 18.55 6.52 -4.39
CA ILE A 168 19.23 7.82 -4.44
C ILE A 168 19.89 8.01 -5.81
N ALA A 169 20.62 7.02 -6.30
CA ALA A 169 21.27 7.03 -7.62
C ALA A 169 20.23 7.23 -8.74
N PHE A 170 19.18 6.42 -8.76
CA PHE A 170 18.07 6.55 -9.73
C PHE A 170 17.46 7.96 -9.73
N ARG A 171 17.25 8.56 -8.55
CA ARG A 171 16.70 9.92 -8.43
C ARG A 171 17.65 10.99 -8.94
N ALA A 172 18.96 10.82 -8.73
CA ALA A 172 19.98 11.72 -9.25
C ALA A 172 20.04 11.65 -10.78
N GLU A 173 20.14 10.44 -11.34
CA GLU A 173 20.14 10.20 -12.78
C GLU A 173 18.88 10.72 -13.47
N ARG A 174 17.71 10.39 -12.92
CA ARG A 174 16.43 10.87 -13.45
C ARG A 174 16.35 12.39 -13.42
N ARG A 175 16.86 13.03 -12.36
CA ARG A 175 16.89 14.50 -12.27
C ARG A 175 17.81 15.10 -13.33
N ALA A 176 18.99 14.53 -13.54
CA ALA A 176 19.91 14.96 -14.58
C ALA A 176 19.28 14.84 -15.98
N ALA A 177 18.63 13.71 -16.27
CA ALA A 177 17.88 13.51 -17.52
C ALA A 177 16.76 14.55 -17.70
N VAL A 178 15.97 14.83 -16.65
CA VAL A 178 14.96 15.90 -16.72
C VAL A 178 15.59 17.25 -17.06
N LEU A 179 16.71 17.61 -16.44
CA LEU A 179 17.37 18.90 -16.70
C LEU A 179 17.91 18.99 -18.13
N ARG A 180 18.45 17.90 -18.68
CA ARG A 180 18.89 17.79 -20.08
C ARG A 180 17.72 17.97 -21.05
N ALA A 181 16.63 17.25 -20.83
CA ALA A 181 15.42 17.34 -21.66
C ALA A 181 14.80 18.75 -21.61
N MET A 182 14.79 19.39 -20.42
CA MET A 182 14.32 20.76 -20.26
C MET A 182 15.16 21.80 -21.03
N ARG A 183 16.43 21.50 -21.31
CA ARG A 183 17.29 22.33 -22.18
C ARG A 183 17.07 22.10 -23.68
N GLY A 184 16.16 21.20 -24.05
CA GLY A 184 15.82 20.92 -25.46
C GLY A 184 16.66 19.81 -26.11
N GLU A 185 17.47 19.08 -25.34
CA GLU A 185 18.17 17.89 -25.85
C GLU A 185 17.13 16.82 -26.26
N ARG A 186 17.23 16.30 -27.49
CA ARG A 186 16.24 15.37 -28.06
C ARG A 186 16.51 13.90 -27.75
N ASP A 187 17.77 13.52 -27.56
CA ASP A 187 18.19 12.12 -27.38
C ASP A 187 18.45 11.75 -25.91
N VAL A 188 17.64 12.30 -25.00
CA VAL A 188 17.80 12.05 -23.58
C VAL A 188 17.20 10.70 -23.21
N VAL A 189 18.06 9.77 -22.81
CA VAL A 189 17.66 8.48 -22.23
C VAL A 189 17.45 8.64 -20.72
N PHE A 190 16.26 8.29 -20.27
CA PHE A 190 15.91 8.26 -18.85
C PHE A 190 16.25 6.90 -18.25
N PRO A 191 16.60 6.85 -16.95
CA PRO A 191 16.87 5.58 -16.28
C PRO A 191 15.62 4.71 -16.23
N TYR A 192 15.82 3.39 -16.28
CA TYR A 192 14.75 2.39 -16.19
C TYR A 192 13.87 2.61 -14.97
N GLY A 193 12.55 2.40 -15.12
CA GLY A 193 11.57 2.70 -14.07
C GLY A 193 11.10 4.17 -14.08
N THR A 194 11.52 4.99 -15.04
CA THR A 194 10.93 6.31 -15.26
C THR A 194 9.57 6.17 -15.97
N TYR A 195 8.48 6.49 -15.26
CA TYR A 195 7.14 6.56 -15.84
C TYR A 195 6.76 8.01 -16.20
N ARG A 196 6.22 8.17 -17.42
CA ARG A 196 5.58 9.36 -18.01
C ARG A 196 6.09 10.72 -17.50
N VAL A 197 7.03 11.32 -18.24
CA VAL A 197 7.35 12.75 -18.10
C VAL A 197 6.37 13.53 -18.98
N ARG A 198 5.55 14.42 -18.39
CA ARG A 198 4.65 15.27 -19.19
C ARG A 198 5.50 16.11 -20.15
N ALA A 199 5.09 16.15 -21.43
CA ALA A 199 5.64 16.95 -22.54
C ALA A 199 6.84 16.42 -23.34
N PHE A 200 7.42 15.25 -23.00
CA PHE A 200 8.57 14.71 -23.74
C PHE A 200 8.28 13.30 -24.28
N VAL A 201 8.63 13.04 -25.55
CA VAL A 201 8.88 11.68 -26.02
C VAL A 201 10.16 11.24 -25.32
N PHE A 202 10.09 10.25 -24.44
CA PHE A 202 11.25 9.86 -23.65
C PHE A 202 11.68 8.44 -24.00
N LEU A 203 12.95 8.32 -24.37
CA LEU A 203 13.65 7.03 -24.43
C LEU A 203 13.91 6.60 -22.98
N CYS A 204 13.58 5.36 -22.65
CA CYS A 204 13.85 4.79 -21.34
C CYS A 204 14.88 3.67 -21.51
N ALA A 205 15.87 3.63 -20.62
CA ALA A 205 16.81 2.52 -20.58
C ALA A 205 16.05 1.19 -20.38
N PRO A 206 16.53 0.09 -20.98
CA PRO A 206 15.94 -1.24 -20.77
C PRO A 206 16.01 -1.64 -19.29
N PRO A 207 15.21 -2.62 -18.86
CA PRO A 207 15.36 -3.20 -17.52
C PRO A 207 16.81 -3.60 -17.29
N PRO A 208 17.38 -3.29 -16.11
CA PRO A 208 18.71 -3.78 -15.77
C PRO A 208 18.68 -5.29 -15.85
N VAL A 209 19.64 -5.88 -16.56
CA VAL A 209 19.79 -7.33 -16.63
C VAL A 209 20.03 -7.79 -15.20
N ALA A 210 19.16 -8.65 -14.66
CA ALA A 210 19.36 -9.23 -13.35
C ALA A 210 20.73 -9.91 -13.37
N ALA A 211 21.66 -9.45 -12.54
CA ALA A 211 22.88 -10.20 -12.32
C ALA A 211 22.44 -11.55 -11.76
N VAL A 212 22.67 -12.61 -12.53
CA VAL A 212 22.50 -13.97 -12.06
C VAL A 212 23.44 -14.11 -10.87
N ALA A 213 22.85 -14.22 -9.68
CA ALA A 213 23.55 -14.45 -8.42
C ALA A 213 23.20 -15.85 -7.94
#